data_AF-A0A137QDX2-F1
#
_entry.id   AF-A0A137QDX2-F1
#
_cell.length_a   1.000
_cell.length_b   1.000
_cell.length_c   1.000
_cell.angle_alpha   90.00
_cell.angle_beta   90.00
_cell.angle_gamma   90.00
#
_symmetry.space_group_name_H-M   'P 1'
#
loop_
_entity.id
_entity.type
_entity.pdbx_description
1 polymer ?
#
loop_
_entity_poly.entity_id
_entity_poly.type
_entity_poly.pdbx_seq_one_letter_code
_entity_poly.pdbx_strand_id
1 'polypeptide(L)'
;MLRPLNKANVKASTAILNLNQPGSTTHHLSWIWQQGSDAEGSSPAAIREFNRIHYIHARAQKMRWEEEVILVKYEMEWTARFFIYQSVLWKGRHQEANTAGVAAYAARKSAIWYSMAKIADASFATANEDYKGQCVE
;
A
#
# COMPACT_ATOMS: atom_id res chain seq x y z
N MET A 1 24.10 -27.35 -31.95
CA MET A 1 24.98 -26.17 -32.04
C MET A 1 24.66 -25.24 -30.88
N LEU A 2 25.65 -24.83 -30.09
CA LEU A 2 25.45 -23.91 -28.96
C LEU A 2 25.47 -22.45 -29.48
N ARG A 3 24.50 -21.63 -29.07
CA ARG A 3 24.50 -20.19 -29.38
C ARG A 3 25.44 -19.43 -28.41
N PRO A 4 26.30 -18.52 -28.90
CA PRO A 4 27.19 -17.75 -28.04
C PRO A 4 26.40 -16.80 -27.13
N LEU A 5 26.82 -16.70 -25.87
CA LEU A 5 26.20 -15.84 -24.86
C LEU A 5 26.79 -14.43 -24.93
N ASN A 6 25.96 -13.43 -25.24
CA ASN A 6 26.37 -12.03 -25.23
C ASN A 6 25.86 -11.30 -23.96
N LYS A 7 26.53 -10.22 -23.54
CA LYS A 7 26.14 -9.40 -22.39
C LYS A 7 24.71 -8.85 -22.51
N ALA A 8 24.26 -8.58 -23.73
CA ALA A 8 22.88 -8.18 -24.00
C ALA A 8 21.85 -9.25 -23.63
N ASN A 9 22.22 -10.55 -23.66
CA ASN A 9 21.30 -11.64 -23.36
C ASN A 9 21.02 -11.79 -21.86
N VAL A 10 21.98 -11.39 -21.02
CA VAL A 10 21.90 -11.48 -19.55
C VAL A 10 21.09 -10.33 -18.94
N LYS A 11 20.73 -9.31 -19.72
CA LYS A 11 19.87 -8.23 -19.25
C LYS A 11 18.51 -8.79 -18.85
N ALA A 12 18.17 -8.65 -17.57
CA ALA A 12 16.85 -9.01 -17.06
C ALA A 12 15.80 -8.12 -17.75
N SER A 13 14.77 -8.74 -18.32
CA SER A 13 13.67 -7.99 -18.91
C SER A 13 12.72 -7.53 -17.82
N THR A 14 12.50 -6.23 -17.75
CA THR A 14 11.50 -5.62 -16.89
C THR A 14 10.09 -5.68 -17.49
N ALA A 15 9.92 -6.25 -18.69
CA ALA A 15 8.61 -6.37 -19.32
C ALA A 15 7.60 -7.20 -18.48
N ILE A 16 8.10 -8.10 -17.64
CA ILE A 16 7.28 -8.84 -16.66
C ILE A 16 6.69 -7.92 -15.59
N LEU A 17 7.37 -6.82 -15.26
CA LEU A 17 6.95 -5.88 -14.21
C LEU A 17 5.82 -4.96 -14.66
N ASN A 18 5.67 -4.71 -15.96
CA ASN A 18 4.61 -3.87 -16.53
C ASN A 18 4.12 -4.43 -17.87
N LEU A 19 3.25 -5.45 -17.80
CA LEU A 19 2.67 -6.14 -18.96
C LEU A 19 1.98 -5.20 -19.96
N ASN A 20 1.45 -4.07 -19.49
CA ASN A 20 0.65 -3.12 -20.29
C ASN A 20 1.43 -1.88 -20.76
N GLN A 21 2.76 -1.88 -20.71
CA GLN A 21 3.53 -0.78 -21.30
C GLN A 21 3.30 -0.71 -22.82
N PRO A 22 2.96 0.46 -23.39
CA PRO A 22 2.88 0.65 -24.83
C PRO A 22 4.20 0.26 -25.50
N GLY A 23 4.15 -0.58 -26.54
CA GLY A 23 5.35 -1.09 -27.22
C GLY A 23 5.99 -2.34 -26.59
N SER A 24 5.41 -2.89 -25.52
CA SER A 24 5.84 -4.14 -24.89
C SER A 24 5.91 -5.32 -25.87
N THR A 25 5.05 -5.34 -26.89
CA THR A 25 5.03 -6.38 -27.95
C THR A 25 6.29 -6.40 -28.81
N THR A 26 7.05 -5.30 -28.86
CA THR A 26 8.31 -5.20 -29.63
C THR A 26 9.49 -5.78 -28.84
N HIS A 27 9.40 -5.87 -27.52
CA HIS A 27 10.48 -6.35 -26.67
C HIS A 27 10.52 -7.88 -26.65
N HIS A 28 11.46 -8.46 -27.40
CA HIS A 28 11.70 -9.89 -27.37
C HIS A 28 12.63 -10.26 -26.21
N LEU A 29 12.24 -11.25 -25.40
CA LEU A 29 13.12 -11.83 -24.38
C LEU A 29 14.33 -12.51 -25.05
N SER A 30 15.48 -12.49 -24.38
CA SER A 30 16.66 -13.24 -24.83
C SER A 30 16.36 -14.74 -24.92
N TRP A 31 17.00 -15.44 -25.86
CA TRP A 31 16.79 -16.87 -26.09
C TRP A 31 17.05 -17.75 -24.85
N ILE A 32 17.91 -17.29 -23.92
CA ILE A 32 18.16 -17.99 -22.64
C ILE A 32 16.98 -17.95 -21.66
N TRP A 33 16.04 -17.00 -21.84
CA TRP A 33 14.85 -16.82 -21.03
C TRP A 33 13.57 -17.26 -21.75
N GLN A 34 13.69 -17.67 -23.01
CA GLN A 34 12.57 -18.25 -23.75
C GLN A 34 12.39 -19.70 -23.33
N GLN A 35 11.20 -20.04 -22.86
CA GLN A 35 10.88 -21.42 -22.49
C GLN A 35 10.66 -22.22 -23.79
N GLY A 36 11.63 -23.09 -24.14
CA GLY A 36 11.51 -24.13 -25.17
C GLY A 36 10.90 -23.68 -26.50
N SER A 37 11.56 -22.76 -27.21
CA SER A 37 11.15 -22.34 -28.56
C SER A 37 11.78 -23.23 -29.65
N ASP A 38 11.61 -24.54 -29.55
CA ASP A 38 11.91 -25.44 -30.67
C ASP A 38 10.67 -25.48 -31.57
N ALA A 39 10.59 -24.51 -32.49
CA ALA A 39 9.82 -24.45 -33.75
C ALA A 39 8.30 -24.79 -33.81
N GLU A 40 7.71 -25.44 -32.81
CA GLU A 40 6.26 -25.63 -32.68
C GLU A 40 5.75 -24.63 -31.65
N GLY A 41 4.69 -23.90 -32.01
CA GLY A 41 4.11 -22.85 -31.17
C GLY A 41 3.93 -23.30 -29.71
N SER A 42 4.07 -22.34 -28.78
CA SER A 42 4.04 -22.58 -27.33
C SER A 42 3.02 -23.66 -26.97
N SER A 43 3.51 -24.77 -26.40
CA SER A 43 2.67 -25.93 -26.09
C SER A 43 1.40 -25.47 -25.36
N PRO A 44 0.21 -25.96 -25.74
CA PRO A 44 -1.03 -25.56 -25.08
C PRO A 44 -0.99 -25.79 -23.56
N ALA A 45 -0.14 -26.70 -23.08
CA ALA A 45 0.12 -26.89 -21.66
C ALA A 45 0.91 -25.72 -21.03
N ALA A 46 1.93 -25.19 -21.71
CA ALA A 46 2.72 -24.06 -21.24
C ALA A 46 1.89 -22.76 -21.19
N ILE A 47 1.06 -22.51 -22.22
CA ILE A 47 0.13 -21.37 -22.22
C ILE A 47 -0.90 -21.50 -21.08
N ARG A 48 -1.46 -22.70 -20.86
CA ARG A 48 -2.38 -22.95 -19.75
C ARG A 48 -1.73 -22.66 -18.40
N GLU A 49 -0.49 -23.09 -18.20
CA GLU A 49 0.22 -22.85 -16.94
C GLU A 49 0.54 -21.36 -16.74
N PHE A 50 0.98 -20.67 -17.80
CA PHE A 50 1.17 -19.22 -17.78
C PHE A 50 -0.12 -18.49 -17.37
N ASN A 51 -1.25 -18.85 -17.99
CA ASN A 51 -2.55 -18.25 -17.66
C ASN A 51 -2.99 -18.58 -16.22
N ARG A 52 -2.74 -19.80 -15.75
CA ARG A 52 -3.04 -20.22 -14.37
C ARG A 52 -2.26 -19.37 -13.36
N ILE A 53 -0.96 -19.16 -13.58
CA ILE A 53 -0.11 -18.33 -12.72
C ILE A 53 -0.62 -16.88 -12.72
N HIS A 54 -0.90 -16.32 -13.89
CA HIS A 54 -1.43 -14.95 -14.01
C HIS A 54 -2.76 -14.78 -13.28
N TYR A 55 -3.66 -15.76 -13.43
CA TYR A 55 -4.92 -15.76 -12.71
C TYR A 55 -4.73 -15.79 -11.19
N ILE A 56 -3.82 -16.64 -10.68
CA ILE A 56 -3.54 -16.72 -9.23
C ILE A 56 -2.95 -15.41 -8.72
N HIS A 57 -2.01 -14.79 -9.45
CA HIS A 57 -1.45 -13.50 -9.09
C HIS A 57 -2.52 -12.39 -9.06
N ALA A 58 -3.35 -12.30 -10.10
CA ALA A 58 -4.43 -11.32 -10.17
C ALA A 58 -5.46 -11.54 -9.04
N ARG A 59 -5.80 -12.79 -8.73
CA ARG A 59 -6.70 -13.11 -7.63
C ARG A 59 -6.10 -12.74 -6.28
N ALA A 60 -4.83 -13.07 -6.04
CA ALA A 60 -4.14 -12.72 -4.79
C ALA A 60 -4.03 -11.19 -4.62
N GLN A 61 -3.78 -10.45 -5.71
CA GLN A 61 -3.79 -8.99 -5.72
C GLN A 61 -5.17 -8.43 -5.33
N LYS A 62 -6.24 -8.97 -5.93
CA LYS A 62 -7.62 -8.58 -5.61
C LYS A 62 -7.94 -8.81 -4.14
N MET A 63 -7.64 -10.01 -3.62
CA MET A 63 -7.90 -10.35 -2.22
C MET A 63 -7.13 -9.43 -1.27
N ARG A 64 -5.87 -9.11 -1.57
CA ARG A 64 -5.08 -8.15 -0.79
C ARG A 64 -5.72 -6.77 -0.78
N TRP A 65 -6.19 -6.27 -1.92
CA TRP A 65 -6.86 -4.97 -1.98
C TRP A 65 -8.19 -4.96 -1.21
N GLU A 66 -8.95 -6.06 -1.24
CA GLU A 66 -10.16 -6.21 -0.43
C GLU A 66 -9.83 -6.15 1.08
N GLU A 67 -8.77 -6.81 1.51
CA GLU A 67 -8.27 -6.73 2.90
C GLU A 67 -7.79 -5.32 3.26
N GLU A 68 -7.05 -4.67 2.38
CA GLU A 68 -6.50 -3.33 2.59
C GLU A 68 -7.61 -2.28 2.75
N VAL A 69 -8.68 -2.35 1.98
CA VAL A 69 -9.86 -1.49 2.16
C VAL A 69 -10.46 -1.63 3.56
N ILE A 70 -10.55 -2.87 4.07
CA ILE A 70 -11.06 -3.12 5.42
C ILE A 70 -10.09 -2.55 6.48
N LEU A 71 -8.79 -2.77 6.32
CA LEU A 71 -7.77 -2.27 7.24
C LEU A 71 -7.76 -0.73 7.29
N VAL A 72 -7.81 -0.07 6.14
CA VAL A 72 -7.83 1.41 6.06
C VAL A 72 -9.02 2.00 6.81
N LYS A 73 -10.20 1.37 6.74
CA LYS A 73 -11.38 1.79 7.53
C LYS A 73 -11.10 1.74 9.03
N TYR A 74 -10.45 0.69 9.53
CA TYR A 74 -10.07 0.58 10.94
C TYR A 74 -8.94 1.55 11.32
N GLU A 75 -7.97 1.77 10.44
CA GLU A 75 -6.89 2.72 10.67
C GLU A 75 -7.40 4.16 10.81
N MET A 76 -8.46 4.55 10.09
CA MET A 76 -9.14 5.83 10.29
C MET A 76 -9.65 5.98 11.73
N GLU A 77 -10.34 4.96 12.25
CA GLU A 77 -10.82 4.96 13.65
C GLU A 77 -9.67 5.01 14.66
N TRP A 78 -8.63 4.21 14.44
CA TRP A 78 -7.48 4.17 15.34
C TRP A 78 -6.70 5.48 15.33
N THR A 79 -6.59 6.14 14.18
CA THR A 79 -5.92 7.43 14.04
C THR A 79 -6.65 8.52 14.82
N ALA A 80 -7.98 8.61 14.69
CA ALA A 80 -8.79 9.56 15.45
C ALA A 80 -8.68 9.30 16.97
N ARG A 81 -8.81 8.03 17.40
CA ARG A 81 -8.63 7.63 18.81
C ARG A 81 -7.25 7.98 19.34
N PHE A 82 -6.22 7.77 18.55
CA PHE A 82 -4.85 8.07 18.93
C PHE A 82 -4.66 9.58 19.16
N PHE A 83 -5.21 10.44 18.30
CA PHE A 83 -5.14 11.89 18.51
C PHE A 83 -5.87 12.35 19.77
N ILE A 84 -7.04 11.77 20.06
CA ILE A 84 -7.76 12.04 21.31
C ILE A 84 -6.91 11.61 22.51
N TYR A 85 -6.38 10.38 22.49
CA TYR A 85 -5.51 9.87 23.54
C TYR A 85 -4.30 10.79 23.78
N GLN A 86 -3.63 11.24 22.71
CA GLN A 86 -2.52 12.20 22.83
C GLN A 86 -2.99 13.52 23.44
N SER A 87 -4.15 14.05 23.03
CA SER A 87 -4.68 15.30 23.59
C SER A 87 -4.89 15.21 25.10
N VAL A 88 -5.42 14.09 25.59
CA VAL A 88 -5.64 13.82 27.02
C VAL A 88 -4.31 13.64 27.75
N LEU A 89 -3.36 12.90 27.18
CA LEU A 89 -2.03 12.71 27.73
C LEU A 89 -1.31 14.05 27.94
N TRP A 90 -1.35 14.94 26.95
CA TRP A 90 -0.76 16.27 27.05
C TRP A 90 -1.53 17.19 28.01
N LYS A 91 -2.84 17.01 28.17
CA LYS A 91 -3.64 17.72 29.17
C LYS A 91 -3.24 17.32 30.60
N GLY A 92 -2.98 16.03 30.86
CA GLY A 92 -2.44 15.56 32.14
C GLY A 92 -1.07 16.16 32.43
N ARG A 93 -0.17 16.18 31.43
CA ARG A 93 1.16 16.82 31.56
C ARG A 93 1.09 18.31 31.84
N HIS A 94 0.08 19.01 31.34
CA HIS A 94 -0.16 20.41 31.69
C HIS A 94 -0.49 20.58 33.18
N GLN A 95 -1.29 19.67 33.75
CA GLN A 95 -1.67 19.70 35.16
C GLN A 95 -0.49 19.38 36.10
N GLU A 96 0.44 18.53 35.65
CA GLU A 96 1.65 18.14 36.40
C GLU A 96 2.83 19.10 36.22
N ALA A 97 2.68 20.16 35.42
CA ALA A 97 3.79 21.05 35.07
C ALA A 97 4.19 21.97 36.23
N ASN A 98 5.47 21.92 36.63
CA ASN A 98 6.02 22.76 37.70
C ASN A 98 6.36 24.20 37.28
N THR A 99 6.41 24.48 35.97
CA THR A 99 6.80 25.80 35.46
C THR A 99 5.79 26.28 34.42
N ALA A 100 5.45 27.57 34.46
CA ALA A 100 4.49 28.18 33.55
C ALA A 100 4.81 27.95 32.06
N GLY A 101 6.09 27.96 31.67
CA GLY A 101 6.50 27.69 30.29
C GLY A 101 6.21 26.25 29.84
N VAL A 102 6.47 25.27 30.71
CA VAL A 102 6.18 23.84 30.44
C VAL A 102 4.67 23.62 30.37
N ALA A 103 3.91 24.26 31.27
CA ALA A 103 2.45 24.23 31.24
C ALA A 103 1.93 24.79 29.91
N ALA A 104 2.35 26.00 29.53
CA ALA A 104 1.93 26.64 28.27
C ALA A 104 2.23 25.76 27.04
N TYR A 105 3.40 25.11 27.00
CA TYR A 105 3.75 24.21 25.91
C TYR A 105 2.86 22.95 25.89
N ALA A 106 2.62 22.33 27.05
CA ALA A 106 1.76 21.15 27.16
C ALA A 106 0.31 21.46 26.78
N ALA A 107 -0.23 22.61 27.20
CA ALA A 107 -1.54 23.09 26.79
C ALA A 107 -1.63 23.26 25.28
N ARG A 108 -0.63 23.91 24.66
CA ARG A 108 -0.56 24.06 23.20
C ARG A 108 -0.56 22.70 22.50
N LYS A 109 0.22 21.73 22.98
CA LYS A 109 0.26 20.39 22.40
C LYS A 109 -1.07 19.67 22.51
N SER A 110 -1.71 19.73 23.68
CA SER A 110 -3.05 19.17 23.88
C SER A 110 -4.06 19.74 22.87
N ALA A 111 -4.08 21.07 22.69
CA ALA A 111 -4.95 21.74 21.73
C ALA A 111 -4.68 21.34 20.28
N ILE A 112 -3.40 21.20 19.88
CA ILE A 112 -3.03 20.74 18.53
C ILE A 112 -3.55 19.33 18.26
N TRP A 113 -3.33 18.39 19.18
CA TRP A 113 -3.80 17.02 19.02
C TRP A 113 -5.32 16.93 18.95
N TYR A 114 -6.00 17.72 19.78
CA TYR A 114 -7.46 17.81 19.75
C TYR A 114 -7.99 18.40 18.43
N SER A 115 -7.31 19.43 17.89
CA SER A 115 -7.63 19.97 16.57
C SER A 115 -7.44 18.93 15.46
N MET A 116 -6.35 18.14 15.52
CA MET A 116 -6.11 17.07 14.56
C MET A 116 -7.19 15.99 14.66
N ALA A 117 -7.61 15.62 15.88
CA ALA A 117 -8.72 14.68 16.08
C ALA A 117 -10.01 15.17 15.42
N LYS A 118 -10.39 16.44 15.62
CA LYS A 118 -11.60 17.02 15.01
C LYS A 118 -11.55 17.03 13.48
N ILE A 119 -10.41 17.42 12.91
CA ILE A 119 -10.24 17.45 11.45
C ILE A 119 -10.29 16.02 10.88
N ALA A 120 -9.59 15.09 11.53
CA ALA A 120 -9.57 13.69 11.14
C ALA A 120 -10.99 13.09 11.18
N ASP A 121 -11.71 13.27 12.30
CA ASP A 121 -13.06 12.74 12.49
C ASP A 121 -14.04 13.26 11.42
N ALA A 122 -14.02 14.57 11.13
CA ALA A 122 -14.85 15.14 10.07
C ALA A 122 -14.48 14.62 8.67
N SER A 123 -13.17 14.50 8.39
CA SER A 123 -12.68 14.00 7.10
C SER A 123 -13.00 12.51 6.89
N PHE A 124 -12.87 11.70 7.94
CA PHE A 124 -13.12 10.26 7.90
C PHE A 124 -14.62 9.95 7.86
N ALA A 125 -15.45 10.71 8.57
CA ALA A 125 -16.91 10.61 8.45
C ALA A 125 -17.40 10.93 7.03
N THR A 126 -16.71 11.83 6.32
CA THR A 126 -17.02 12.14 4.91
C THR A 126 -16.55 11.05 3.95
N ALA A 127 -15.38 10.45 4.23
CA ALA A 127 -14.75 9.47 3.34
C ALA A 127 -15.24 8.02 3.52
N ASN A 128 -15.72 7.66 4.71
CA ASN A 128 -16.13 6.30 5.05
C ASN A 128 -17.52 6.29 5.71
N GLU A 129 -18.49 5.71 5.01
CA GLU A 129 -19.89 5.60 5.48
C GLU A 129 -20.02 4.76 6.77
N ASP A 130 -19.13 3.78 6.95
CA ASP A 130 -19.16 2.88 8.13
C ASP A 130 -18.43 3.47 9.35
N TYR A 131 -17.88 4.68 9.23
CA TYR A 131 -17.05 5.28 10.26
C TYR A 131 -17.86 5.63 11.52
N LYS A 132 -17.46 5.04 12.64
CA LYS A 132 -18.03 5.38 13.95
C LYS A 132 -17.30 6.60 14.51
N GLY A 133 -17.91 7.76 14.30
CA GLY A 133 -17.47 9.03 14.85
C GLY A 133 -17.04 8.89 16.30
N GLN A 134 -15.88 9.45 16.63
CA GLN A 134 -15.44 9.53 18.01
C GLN A 134 -16.18 10.71 18.64
N CYS A 135 -17.05 10.47 19.64
CA CYS A 135 -17.68 11.58 20.38
C CYS A 135 -16.59 12.39 21.08
N VAL A 136 -16.20 13.49 20.45
CA VAL A 136 -15.28 14.47 21.01
C VAL A 136 -16.14 15.48 21.77
N GLU A 137 -16.54 15.16 23.00
CA GLU A 137 -17.16 16.12 23.93
C GLU A 137 -16.21 17.29 24.27
#